data_AF-A0A7K2M1S3-F1
#
_entry.id   AF-A0A7K2M1S3-F1
#
_cell.length_a   1.000
_cell.length_b   1.000
_cell.length_c   1.000
_cell.angle_alpha   90.00
_cell.angle_beta   90.00
_cell.angle_gamma   90.00
#
_symmetry.space_group_name_H-M   'P 1'
#
loop_
_entity.id
_entity.type
_entity.pdbx_description
1 polymer ?
#
loop_
_entity_poly.entity_id
_entity_poly.type
_entity_poly.pdbx_seq_one_letter_code
_entity_poly.pdbx_strand_id
1 'polypeptide(L)' 'GTLRAWIAAGGNAERAAHRLGVHAQTVREHVRGVEPVLERRLLTGGSDLYEVVLAHLATGDLEPPALEA' A
#
# COMPACT_ATOMS: atom_id res chain seq x y z
N GLY A 1 7.98 3.69 3.92
CA GLY A 1 7.55 4.71 2.94
C GLY A 1 6.03 4.72 2.80
N THR A 2 5.49 5.69 2.06
CA THR A 2 4.04 5.92 1.92
C THR A 2 3.29 4.71 1.37
N LEU A 3 3.84 4.02 0.36
CA LEU A 3 3.24 2.80 -0.21
C LEU A 3 3.07 1.69 0.85
N ARG A 4 4.13 1.35 1.58
CA ARG A 4 4.09 0.36 2.66
C ARG A 4 3.06 0.71 3.73
N ALA A 5 3.02 1.97 4.17
CA ALA A 5 2.05 2.43 5.17
C ALA A 5 0.60 2.35 4.66
N TRP A 6 0.39 2.59 3.36
CA TRP A 6 -0.90 2.44 2.69
C TRP A 6 -1.32 0.97 2.56
N ILE A 7 -0.41 0.07 2.19
CA ILE A 7 -0.68 -1.37 2.15
C ILE A 7 -1.01 -1.88 3.56
N ALA A 8 -0.20 -1.54 4.57
CA ALA A 8 -0.45 -1.90 5.97
C ALA A 8 -1.75 -1.29 6.53
N ALA A 9 -2.32 -0.28 5.86
CA ALA A 9 -3.61 0.31 6.20
C ALA A 9 -4.79 -0.36 5.48
N GLY A 10 -4.54 -1.43 4.70
CA GLY A 10 -5.54 -2.13 3.90
C GLY A 10 -5.93 -1.36 2.64
N GLY A 11 -4.99 -0.63 2.04
CA GLY A 11 -5.27 0.21 0.87
C GLY A 11 -6.10 1.47 1.18
N ASN A 12 -6.24 1.82 2.47
CA ASN A 12 -7.01 2.99 2.90
C ASN A 12 -6.09 4.23 3.04
N ALA A 13 -6.31 5.23 2.18
CA ALA A 13 -5.51 6.46 2.17
C ALA A 13 -5.69 7.32 3.42
N GLU A 14 -6.87 7.36 4.02
CA GLU A 14 -7.14 8.15 5.23
C GLU A 14 -6.45 7.55 6.45
N ARG A 15 -6.55 6.22 6.61
CA ARG A 15 -5.88 5.50 7.70
C ARG A 15 -4.36 5.59 7.58
N ALA A 16 -3.83 5.50 6.36
CA ALA A 16 -2.40 5.69 6.11
C ALA A 16 -1.96 7.14 6.40
N ALA A 17 -2.73 8.13 5.95
CA ALA A 17 -2.49 9.54 6.21
C ALA A 17 -2.46 9.87 7.70
N HIS A 18 -3.43 9.34 8.46
CA HIS A 18 -3.47 9.47 9.91
C HIS A 18 -2.19 8.92 10.57
N ARG A 19 -1.74 7.72 10.17
CA ARG A 19 -0.49 7.13 10.68
C ARG A 19 0.76 7.90 10.31
N LEU A 20 0.76 8.55 9.14
CA LEU A 20 1.91 9.29 8.62
C LEU A 20 1.92 10.78 9.01
N GLY A 21 0.83 11.30 9.61
CA GLY A 21 0.71 12.72 9.93
C GLY A 21 0.61 13.63 8.71
N VAL A 22 0.08 13.12 7.59
CA VAL A 22 -0.05 13.86 6.32
C VAL A 22 -1.50 13.87 5.84
N HIS A 23 -1.78 14.57 4.74
CA HIS A 23 -3.10 14.57 4.12
C HIS A 23 -3.33 13.31 3.26
N ALA A 24 -4.58 12.80 3.22
CA ALA A 24 -4.94 11.62 2.42
C ALA A 24 -4.69 11.80 0.91
N GLN A 25 -4.75 13.04 0.42
CA GLN A 25 -4.42 13.36 -0.97
C GLN A 25 -2.93 13.10 -1.29
N THR A 26 -2.02 13.48 -0.40
CA THR A 26 -0.58 13.22 -0.55
C THR A 26 -0.27 11.73 -0.56
N VAL A 27 -1.03 10.92 0.17
CA VAL A 27 -0.92 9.46 0.12
C VAL A 27 -1.34 8.95 -1.27
N ARG A 28 -2.49 9.39 -1.78
CA ARG A 28 -2.98 9.00 -3.12
C ARG A 28 -2.02 9.41 -4.22
N GLU A 29 -1.40 10.58 -4.12
CA GLU A 29 -0.40 11.07 -5.08
C GLU A 29 0.86 10.22 -5.07
N HIS A 30 1.39 9.87 -3.90
CA HIS A 30 2.52 8.94 -3.81
C HIS A 30 2.17 7.55 -4.36
N VAL A 31 0.99 7.02 -4.04
CA VAL A 31 0.57 5.71 -4.56
C VAL A 31 0.41 5.76 -6.09
N ARG A 32 -0.23 6.79 -6.63
CA ARG A 32 -0.31 6.99 -8.09
C ARG A 32 1.06 7.17 -8.73
N GLY A 33 1.98 7.85 -8.06
CA GLY A 33 3.34 8.09 -8.55
C GLY A 33 4.18 6.82 -8.67
N VAL A 34 3.88 5.75 -7.91
CA VAL A 34 4.59 4.47 -8.01
C VAL A 34 3.96 3.50 -9.02
N GLU A 35 2.71 3.69 -9.43
CA GLU A 35 2.02 2.82 -10.40
C GLU A 35 2.82 2.63 -11.70
N PRO A 36 3.41 3.68 -12.33
CA PRO A 36 4.21 3.53 -13.54
C PRO A 36 5.53 2.81 -13.32
N VAL A 37 6.16 2.99 -12.14
CA VAL A 37 7.44 2.35 -11.79
C VAL A 37 7.26 0.86 -11.55
N LEU A 38 6.11 0.49 -10.98
CA LEU A 38 5.74 -0.91 -10.74
C LEU A 38 5.10 -1.56 -11.96
N GLU A 39 4.67 -0.77 -12.95
CA GLU A 39 3.83 -1.21 -14.07
C GLU A 39 2.51 -1.87 -13.59
N ARG A 40 1.94 -1.36 -12.50
CA ARG A 40 0.77 -1.94 -11.81
C ARG A 40 -0.24 -0.87 -11.43
N ARG A 41 -1.53 -1.17 -11.58
CA ARG A 41 -2.60 -0.27 -11.16
C ARG A 41 -3.11 -0.65 -9.77
N LEU A 42 -2.76 0.16 -8.77
CA LEU A 42 -3.05 -0.07 -7.37
C LEU A 42 -4.36 0.58 -6.93
N LEU A 43 -4.68 1.75 -7.48
CA LEU A 43 -5.85 2.54 -7.09
C LEU A 43 -7.14 2.14 -7.82
N THR A 44 -7.04 1.41 -8.93
CA THR A 44 -8.21 0.97 -9.71
C THR A 44 -8.81 -0.34 -9.19
N GLY A 45 -8.20 -0.96 -8.17
CA GLY A 45 -8.54 -2.32 -7.72
C GLY A 45 -8.08 -3.40 -8.72
N GLY A 46 -8.10 -4.66 -8.28
CA GLY A 46 -7.67 -5.82 -9.08
C GLY A 46 -6.53 -6.61 -8.43
N SER A 47 -5.98 -7.58 -9.17
CA SER A 47 -4.92 -8.47 -8.69
C SER A 47 -3.55 -7.79 -8.56
N ASP A 48 -3.34 -6.66 -9.24
CA ASP A 48 -2.10 -5.89 -9.20
C ASP A 48 -1.68 -5.49 -7.78
N LEU A 49 -2.64 -5.11 -6.94
CA LEU A 49 -2.39 -4.81 -5.53
C LEU A 49 -1.91 -6.05 -4.77
N TYR A 50 -2.53 -7.20 -5.04
CA TYR A 50 -2.20 -8.46 -4.37
C TYR A 50 -0.75 -8.87 -4.60
N GLU A 51 -0.27 -8.77 -5.84
CA GLU A 51 1.12 -9.08 -6.17
C GLU A 51 2.11 -8.14 -5.47
N VAL A 52 1.80 -6.85 -5.37
CA VAL A 52 2.65 -5.89 -4.66
C VAL A 52 2.67 -6.13 -3.16
N VAL A 53 1.53 -6.55 -2.57
CA VAL A 53 1.49 -6.97 -1.17
C VAL A 53 2.36 -8.20 -0.95
N LEU A 54 2.26 -9.23 -1.81
CA LEU A 54 3.09 -10.41 -1.73
C LEU A 54 4.58 -10.10 -1.84
N ALA A 55 4.97 -9.19 -2.75
CA ALA A 55 6.35 -8.76 -2.88
C ALA A 55 6.86 -8.12 -1.58
N HIS A 56 6.08 -7.22 -0.96
CA HIS A 56 6.47 -6.59 0.31
C HIS A 56 6.53 -7.58 1.49
N LEU A 57 5.70 -8.62 1.50
CA LEU A 57 5.81 -9.70 2.47
C LEU A 57 7.08 -10.52 2.25
N ALA A 58 7.40 -10.85 0.99
CA ALA A 58 8.60 -11.60 0.63
C ALA A 58 9.89 -10.83 0.94
N THR A 59 9.89 -9.49 0.87
CA THR A 59 11.04 -8.65 1.26
C THR A 59 11.11 -8.37 2.75
N GLY A 60 10.09 -8.76 3.53
CA GLY A 60 9.99 -8.45 4.96
C GLY A 60 9.64 -6.98 5.25
N ASP A 61 9.20 -6.23 4.24
CA ASP A 61 8.73 -4.87 4.41
C ASP A 61 7.33 -4.81 5.06
N LEU A 62 6.56 -5.88 5.05
CA LEU A 62 5.27 -5.95 5.74
C LEU A 62 5.27 -7.07 6.77
N GLU A 63 4.66 -6.80 7.91
CA GLU A 63 4.34 -7.84 8.89
C GLU A 63 3.24 -8.74 8.29
N PRO A 64 3.39 -10.08 8.33
CA PRO A 64 2.35 -11.00 7.93
C PRO A 64 1.07 -10.77 8.76
N PRO A 65 -0.11 -10.88 8.15
CA PRO A 65 -1.34 -10.86 8.92
C PRO A 65 -1.34 -12.03 9.91
N ALA A 66 -1.75 -11.77 11.16
CA ALA A 66 -2.03 -12.83 12.11
C ALA A 66 -3.20 -13.66 11.57
N LEU A 67 -2.90 -14.89 11.12
CA LEU A 67 -3.91 -15.85 10.72
C LEU A 67 -4.43 -16.50 12.01
N GLU A 68 -5.68 -16.22 12.36
CA GLU A 68 -6.37 -17.00 13.38
C GLU A 68 -6.58 -18.42 12.81
N ALA A 69 -6.19 -19.43 13.59
CA ALA A 69 -6.20 -20.85 13.21
C ALA A 69 -7.59 -21.47 13.31
#